data_AF-I7JJ91-F1
#
_entry.id   AF-I7JJ91-F1
#
_cell.length_a   1.000
_cell.length_b   1.000
_cell.length_c   1.000
_cell.angle_alpha   90.00
_cell.angle_beta   90.00
_cell.angle_gamma   90.00
#
_symmetry.space_group_name_H-M   'P 1'
#
loop_
_entity.id
_entity.type
_entity.pdbx_description
1 polymer ?
#
loop_
_entity_poly.entity_id
_entity_poly.type
_entity_poly.pdbx_seq_one_letter_code
_entity_poly.pdbx_strand_id
1 'polypeptide(L)'
;MYEGMLLLAVLFVTSYAFDSLTQRTDTNKFYWVSEAILFLAIGLYFILSWNIKGQTLPMKTWNIGLKTFDSKKPSLGRMIIRYVTAWIIPLLGAFVVDQASKAIGWSSVTIFVFFTPFLNFVYSWFDPKGLFLQDRLSGTYLTLVK
;
A
#
# COMPACT_ATOMS: atom_id res chain seq x y z
N MET A 1 -6.34 -11.84 1.04
CA MET A 1 -7.77 -11.78 0.66
C MET A 1 -8.57 -10.87 1.58
N TYR A 2 -8.54 -11.05 2.92
CA TYR A 2 -9.29 -10.20 3.87
C TYR A 2 -9.06 -8.69 3.69
N GLU A 3 -7.80 -8.26 3.60
CA GLU A 3 -7.48 -6.83 3.44
C GLU A 3 -7.97 -6.27 2.10
N GLY A 4 -7.95 -7.10 1.05
CA GLY A 4 -8.40 -6.70 -0.28
C GLY A 4 -9.89 -6.35 -0.29
N MET A 5 -10.72 -7.10 0.44
CA MET A 5 -12.15 -6.80 0.54
C MET A 5 -12.43 -5.51 1.32
N LEU A 6 -11.69 -5.26 2.41
CA LEU A 6 -11.82 -4.03 3.19
C LEU A 6 -11.37 -2.82 2.38
N LEU A 7 -10.22 -2.92 1.71
CA LEU A 7 -9.72 -1.85 0.84
C LEU A 7 -10.65 -1.63 -0.35
N LEU A 8 -11.22 -2.68 -0.93
CA LEU A 8 -12.22 -2.55 -2.00
C LEU A 8 -13.44 -1.75 -1.51
N ALA A 9 -13.95 -2.03 -0.31
CA ALA A 9 -15.06 -1.28 0.27
C ALA A 9 -14.68 0.19 0.53
N VAL A 10 -13.49 0.44 1.11
CA VAL A 10 -12.99 1.81 1.34
C VAL A 10 -12.86 2.56 0.01
N LEU A 11 -12.19 1.96 -0.96
CA LEU A 11 -11.98 2.56 -2.29
C LEU A 11 -13.28 2.84 -2.99
N PHE A 12 -14.24 1.91 -2.97
CA PHE A 12 -15.55 2.10 -3.58
C PHE A 12 -16.33 3.23 -2.93
N VAL A 13 -16.39 3.28 -1.60
CA VAL A 13 -17.10 4.35 -0.89
C VAL A 13 -16.43 5.70 -1.15
N THR A 14 -15.10 5.76 -1.12
CA THR A 14 -14.35 6.98 -1.39
C THR A 14 -14.51 7.45 -2.84
N SER A 15 -14.39 6.56 -3.82
CA SER A 15 -14.55 6.93 -5.24
C SER A 15 -15.99 7.38 -5.52
N TYR A 16 -16.98 6.64 -5.02
CA TYR A 16 -18.39 6.98 -5.18
C TYR A 16 -18.73 8.33 -4.54
N ALA A 17 -18.27 8.58 -3.32
CA ALA A 17 -18.48 9.86 -2.64
C ALA A 17 -17.82 11.00 -3.43
N PHE A 18 -16.59 10.81 -3.92
CA PHE A 18 -15.89 11.81 -4.72
C PHE A 18 -16.63 12.11 -6.03
N ASP A 19 -17.02 11.08 -6.78
CA ASP A 19 -17.72 11.23 -8.06
C ASP A 19 -19.09 11.88 -7.88
N SER A 20 -19.83 11.50 -6.82
CA SER A 20 -21.12 12.10 -6.47
C SER A 20 -21.01 13.56 -6.04
N LEU A 21 -20.01 13.93 -5.25
CA LEU A 21 -19.82 15.30 -4.77
C LEU A 21 -19.29 16.23 -5.86
N THR A 22 -18.43 15.73 -6.75
CA THR A 22 -17.85 16.50 -7.85
C THR A 22 -18.71 16.47 -9.12
N GLN A 23 -19.80 15.71 -9.10
CA GLN A 23 -20.65 15.42 -10.26
C GLN A 23 -19.81 15.01 -11.48
N ARG A 24 -18.80 14.16 -11.23
CA ARG A 24 -17.85 13.77 -12.26
C ARG A 24 -18.49 12.73 -13.17
N THR A 25 -18.82 13.14 -14.39
CA THR A 25 -19.25 12.25 -15.48
C THR A 25 -18.09 11.82 -16.37
N ASP A 26 -17.06 12.68 -16.55
CA ASP A 26 -15.88 12.38 -17.35
C ASP A 26 -14.69 11.96 -16.47
N THR A 27 -14.12 10.77 -16.74
CA THR A 27 -13.01 10.21 -15.95
C THR A 27 -11.74 11.08 -15.99
N ASN A 28 -11.51 11.79 -17.10
CA ASN A 28 -10.34 12.68 -17.26
C ASN A 28 -10.44 13.94 -16.38
N LYS A 29 -11.66 14.34 -16.02
CA LYS A 29 -11.86 15.50 -15.14
C LYS A 29 -11.42 15.14 -13.74
N PHE A 30 -10.55 15.94 -13.12
CA PHE A 30 -10.02 15.69 -11.77
C PHE A 30 -9.30 14.34 -11.59
N TYR A 31 -8.78 13.73 -12.66
CA TYR A 31 -8.10 12.43 -12.59
C TYR A 31 -7.06 12.38 -11.45
N TRP A 32 -6.10 13.30 -11.46
CA TRP A 32 -5.04 13.37 -10.44
C TRP A 32 -5.55 13.59 -9.02
N VAL A 33 -6.66 14.32 -8.86
CA VAL A 33 -7.26 14.58 -7.53
C VAL A 33 -7.94 13.32 -7.01
N SER A 34 -8.67 12.61 -7.88
CA SER A 34 -9.30 11.35 -7.54
C SER A 34 -8.27 10.31 -7.09
N GLU A 35 -7.19 10.14 -7.85
CA GLU A 35 -6.09 9.22 -7.49
C GLU A 35 -5.42 9.60 -6.17
N ALA A 36 -5.16 10.90 -5.94
CA ALA A 36 -4.60 11.37 -4.67
C ALA A 36 -5.52 11.09 -3.48
N ILE A 37 -6.82 11.28 -3.64
CA ILE A 37 -7.81 10.98 -2.59
C ILE A 37 -7.88 9.48 -2.30
N LEU A 38 -7.87 8.63 -3.32
CA LEU A 38 -7.87 7.18 -3.16
C LEU A 38 -6.58 6.70 -2.45
N PHE A 39 -5.43 7.24 -2.84
CA PHE A 39 -4.17 7.00 -2.15
C PHE A 39 -4.26 7.40 -0.67
N LEU A 40 -4.74 8.61 -0.37
CA LEU A 40 -4.92 9.07 1.00
C LEU A 40 -5.91 8.22 1.79
N ALA A 41 -7.00 7.75 1.17
CA ALA A 41 -7.98 6.87 1.81
C ALA A 41 -7.37 5.53 2.21
N ILE A 42 -6.57 4.91 1.33
CA ILE A 42 -5.82 3.69 1.65
C ILE A 42 -4.85 3.96 2.81
N GLY A 43 -4.08 5.05 2.73
CA GLY A 43 -3.11 5.40 3.76
C GLY A 43 -3.76 5.65 5.12
N LEU A 44 -4.85 6.41 5.15
CA LEU A 44 -5.62 6.69 6.36
C LEU A 44 -6.16 5.41 6.98
N TYR A 45 -6.72 4.50 6.18
CA TYR A 45 -7.19 3.21 6.65
C TYR A 45 -6.07 2.40 7.35
N PHE A 46 -4.89 2.30 6.74
CA PHE A 46 -3.77 1.57 7.34
C PHE A 46 -3.24 2.25 8.60
N ILE A 47 -3.04 3.57 8.56
CA ILE A 47 -2.53 4.34 9.70
C ILE A 47 -3.49 4.26 10.88
N LEU A 48 -4.81 4.42 10.66
CA LEU A 48 -5.81 4.28 11.72
C LEU A 48 -5.84 2.87 12.30
N SER A 49 -5.75 1.84 11.45
CA SER A 49 -5.71 0.45 11.90
C SER A 49 -4.49 0.18 12.79
N TRP A 50 -3.31 0.68 12.41
CA TRP A 50 -2.10 0.56 13.21
C TRP A 50 -2.12 1.44 14.47
N ASN A 51 -2.73 2.62 14.43
CA ASN A 51 -2.78 3.52 15.58
C ASN A 51 -3.73 3.00 16.67
N ILE A 52 -4.96 2.63 16.29
CA ILE A 52 -6.00 2.21 17.23
C ILE A 52 -5.72 0.80 17.76
N LYS A 53 -5.41 -0.15 16.87
CA LYS A 53 -5.32 -1.58 17.21
C LYS A 53 -3.90 -2.14 17.18
N GLY A 54 -2.92 -1.41 16.65
CA GLY A 54 -1.56 -1.92 16.44
C GLY A 54 -1.44 -2.96 15.31
N GLN A 55 -2.56 -3.33 14.68
CA GLN A 55 -2.69 -4.44 13.74
C GLN A 55 -3.82 -4.14 12.76
N THR A 56 -3.66 -4.53 11.50
CA THR A 56 -4.77 -4.64 10.57
C THR A 56 -5.61 -5.89 10.87
N LEU A 57 -6.79 -6.01 10.26
CA LEU A 57 -7.66 -7.16 10.51
C LEU A 57 -6.99 -8.52 10.17
N PRO A 58 -6.31 -8.70 9.02
CA PRO A 58 -5.56 -9.92 8.74
C PRO A 58 -4.34 -10.08 9.66
N MET A 59 -3.67 -8.99 10.05
CA MET A 59 -2.59 -9.11 11.03
C MET A 59 -3.11 -9.73 12.33
N LYS A 60 -4.32 -9.34 12.76
CA LYS A 60 -4.98 -9.92 13.93
C LYS A 60 -5.30 -11.41 13.73
N THR A 61 -5.76 -11.85 12.56
CA THR A 61 -6.08 -13.27 12.33
C THR A 61 -4.86 -14.18 12.40
N TRP A 62 -3.68 -13.68 12.04
CA TRP A 62 -2.41 -14.42 12.06
C TRP A 62 -1.55 -14.10 13.29
N ASN A 63 -2.10 -13.38 14.27
CA ASN A 63 -1.37 -12.88 15.45
C ASN A 63 -0.07 -12.13 15.09
N ILE A 64 -0.04 -11.40 13.97
CA ILE A 64 1.09 -10.59 13.55
C ILE A 64 0.93 -9.20 14.15
N GLY A 65 1.97 -8.67 14.78
CA GLY A 65 2.03 -7.33 15.36
C GLY A 65 3.08 -6.48 14.69
N LEU A 66 2.83 -5.17 14.66
CA LEU A 66 3.80 -4.18 14.22
C LEU A 66 4.52 -3.59 15.43
N LYS A 67 5.84 -3.79 15.52
CA LYS A 67 6.68 -3.20 16.57
C LYS A 67 7.80 -2.37 15.96
N THR A 68 8.29 -1.40 16.71
CA THR A 68 9.55 -0.72 16.38
C THR A 68 10.75 -1.51 16.88
N PHE A 69 11.95 -1.27 16.36
CA PHE A 69 13.19 -1.86 16.91
C PHE A 69 13.37 -1.57 18.41
N ASP A 70 12.85 -0.45 18.89
CA ASP A 70 12.82 -0.07 20.30
C ASP A 70 11.73 -0.80 21.10
N SER A 71 11.05 -1.79 20.50
CA SER A 71 9.93 -2.57 21.05
C SER A 71 8.72 -1.73 21.51
N LYS A 72 8.58 -0.51 21.00
CA LYS A 72 7.47 0.40 21.29
C LYS A 72 6.41 0.36 20.19
N LYS A 73 5.22 0.89 20.49
CA LYS A 73 4.23 1.21 19.46
C LYS A 73 4.85 2.20 18.46
N PRO A 74 4.69 2.00 17.14
CA PRO A 74 5.19 2.95 16.15
C PRO A 74 4.56 4.34 16.38
N SER A 75 5.36 5.40 16.23
CA SER A 75 4.82 6.75 16.19
C SER A 75 4.09 7.00 14.86
N LEU A 76 3.20 7.99 14.83
CA LEU A 76 2.46 8.36 13.61
C LEU A 76 3.40 8.63 12.43
N GLY A 77 4.53 9.32 12.65
CA GLY A 77 5.54 9.58 11.63
C GLY A 77 6.16 8.30 11.05
N ARG A 78 6.49 7.31 11.88
CA ARG A 78 7.01 6.02 11.39
C ARG A 78 5.96 5.26 10.57
N MET A 79 4.69 5.34 10.94
CA MET A 79 3.59 4.73 10.17
C MET A 79 3.41 5.39 8.79
N ILE A 80 3.51 6.72 8.72
CA ILE A 80 3.44 7.48 7.45
C ILE A 80 4.63 7.13 6.56
N ILE A 81 5.85 7.14 7.12
CA ILE A 81 7.06 6.76 6.37
C ILE A 81 6.93 5.34 5.83
N ARG A 82 6.48 4.39 6.66
CA ARG A 82 6.23 3.02 6.25
C ARG A 82 5.23 2.94 5.10
N TYR A 83 4.12 3.67 5.19
CA TYR A 83 3.10 3.70 4.15
C TYR A 83 3.66 4.25 2.83
N VAL A 84 4.27 5.43 2.84
CA VAL A 84 4.82 6.07 1.64
C VAL A 84 5.92 5.21 1.00
N THR A 85 6.80 4.64 1.83
CA THR A 85 7.91 3.81 1.36
C THR A 85 7.43 2.50 0.73
N ALA A 86 6.31 1.94 1.19
CA ALA A 86 5.75 0.70 0.65
C ALA A 86 5.34 0.82 -0.84
N TRP A 87 5.14 2.04 -1.34
CA TRP A 87 4.79 2.31 -2.74
C TRP A 87 5.99 2.47 -3.67
N ILE A 88 7.21 2.70 -3.15
CA ILE A 88 8.38 2.97 -3.99
C ILE A 88 8.66 1.81 -4.94
N ILE A 89 8.78 0.58 -4.43
CA ILE A 89 9.08 -0.60 -5.25
C ILE A 89 7.93 -0.93 -6.21
N PRO A 90 6.65 -0.94 -5.80
CA PRO A 90 5.53 -1.18 -6.73
C PRO A 90 5.41 -0.13 -7.84
N LEU A 91 5.64 1.15 -7.54
CA LEU A 91 5.59 2.23 -8.55
C LEU A 91 6.76 2.14 -9.52
N LEU A 92 7.97 1.84 -9.04
CA LEU A 92 9.12 1.58 -9.91
C LEU A 92 8.86 0.36 -10.80
N GLY A 93 8.30 -0.71 -10.25
CA GLY A 93 7.89 -1.89 -11.01
C GLY A 93 6.85 -1.56 -12.07
N ALA A 94 5.83 -0.76 -11.73
CA ALA A 94 4.79 -0.36 -12.67
C ALA A 94 5.35 0.51 -13.81
N PHE A 95 6.29 1.41 -13.50
CA PHE A 95 7.00 2.20 -14.51
C PHE A 95 7.80 1.31 -15.46
N VAL A 96 8.54 0.33 -14.94
CA VAL A 96 9.29 -0.63 -15.78
C VAL A 96 8.36 -1.43 -16.69
N VAL A 97 7.22 -1.90 -16.16
CA VAL A 97 6.21 -2.63 -16.95
C VAL A 97 5.61 -1.76 -18.04
N ASP A 98 5.28 -0.50 -17.75
CA ASP A 98 4.75 0.45 -18.75
C ASP A 98 5.76 0.72 -19.87
N GLN A 99 7.04 0.94 -19.51
CA GLN A 99 8.09 1.14 -20.50
C GLN A 99 8.36 -0.11 -21.35
N ALA A 100 8.31 -1.30 -20.74
CA ALA A 100 8.42 -2.57 -21.46
C ALA A 100 7.23 -2.80 -22.42
N SER A 101 6.01 -2.49 -21.97
CA SER A 101 4.79 -2.56 -22.78
C SER A 101 4.89 -1.71 -24.05
N LYS A 102 5.37 -0.47 -23.91
CA LYS A 102 5.61 0.45 -25.03
C LYS A 102 6.72 -0.03 -25.98
N ALA A 103 7.81 -0.59 -25.44
CA ALA A 103 8.93 -1.09 -26.24
C ALA A 103 8.57 -2.34 -27.06
N ILE A 104 7.76 -3.24 -26.50
CA ILE A 104 7.32 -4.48 -27.15
C ILE A 104 6.12 -4.22 -28.08
N GLY A 105 5.35 -3.15 -27.84
CA GLY A 105 4.16 -2.79 -28.60
C GLY A 105 2.92 -3.61 -28.25
N TRP A 106 2.95 -4.35 -27.14
CA TRP A 106 1.85 -5.22 -26.70
C TRP A 106 1.16 -4.65 -25.46
N SER A 107 -0.02 -4.06 -25.62
CA SER A 107 -0.80 -3.49 -24.51
C SER A 107 -1.14 -4.50 -23.41
N SER A 108 -1.19 -5.79 -23.71
CA SER A 108 -1.43 -6.86 -22.73
C SER A 108 -0.36 -6.92 -21.64
N VAL A 109 0.88 -6.45 -21.90
CA VAL A 109 1.97 -6.43 -20.91
C VAL A 109 1.61 -5.54 -19.71
N THR A 110 0.77 -4.53 -19.88
CA THR A 110 0.34 -3.64 -18.80
C THR A 110 -0.41 -4.36 -17.68
N ILE A 111 -0.97 -5.57 -17.93
CA ILE A 111 -1.61 -6.37 -16.87
C ILE A 111 -0.62 -6.78 -15.77
N PHE A 112 0.68 -6.82 -16.05
CA PHE A 112 1.70 -7.16 -15.05
C PHE A 112 1.82 -6.11 -13.95
N VAL A 113 1.25 -4.91 -14.11
CA VAL A 113 1.16 -3.89 -13.07
C VAL A 113 0.46 -4.43 -11.82
N PHE A 114 -0.53 -5.31 -11.95
CA PHE A 114 -1.21 -5.93 -10.79
C PHE A 114 -0.27 -6.79 -9.93
N PHE A 115 0.84 -7.25 -10.49
CA PHE A 115 1.83 -8.06 -9.77
C PHE A 115 2.96 -7.23 -9.14
N THR A 116 3.07 -5.93 -9.45
CA THR A 116 4.15 -5.10 -8.91
C THR A 116 4.14 -4.93 -7.40
N PRO A 117 2.99 -4.98 -6.67
CA PRO A 117 3.00 -4.99 -5.21
C PRO A 117 3.80 -6.14 -4.61
N PHE A 118 3.86 -7.29 -5.29
CA PHE A 118 4.62 -8.46 -4.85
C PHE A 118 6.14 -8.28 -4.99
N LEU A 119 6.60 -7.29 -5.77
CA LEU A 119 8.03 -6.99 -5.86
C LEU A 119 8.61 -6.51 -4.52
N ASN A 120 7.77 -6.04 -3.59
CA ASN A 120 8.22 -5.75 -2.23
C ASN A 120 8.86 -6.98 -1.54
N PHE A 121 8.46 -8.20 -1.88
CA PHE A 121 9.08 -9.44 -1.36
C PHE A 121 10.50 -9.65 -1.88
N VAL A 122 10.86 -9.09 -3.03
CA VAL A 122 12.20 -9.29 -3.60
C VAL A 122 13.26 -8.70 -2.66
N TYR A 123 12.98 -7.55 -2.03
CA TYR A 123 13.93 -6.93 -1.11
C TYR A 123 14.21 -7.78 0.13
N SER A 124 13.22 -8.53 0.63
CA SER A 124 13.41 -9.34 1.84
C SER A 124 14.36 -10.52 1.62
N TRP A 125 14.59 -10.95 0.37
CA TRP A 125 15.60 -11.97 0.05
C TRP A 125 17.03 -11.46 0.16
N PHE A 126 17.24 -10.14 0.00
CA PHE A 126 18.57 -9.53 0.11
C PHE A 126 18.89 -9.02 1.51
N ASP A 127 17.85 -8.76 2.32
CA ASP A 127 18.02 -8.27 3.67
C ASP A 127 18.45 -9.40 4.63
N PRO A 128 19.56 -9.26 5.41
CA PRO A 128 20.02 -10.30 6.33
C PRO A 128 19.01 -10.69 7.42
N LYS A 129 18.03 -9.81 7.70
CA LYS A 129 16.96 -10.03 8.68
C LYS A 129 15.62 -10.38 8.04
N GLY A 130 15.56 -10.50 6.71
CA GLY A 130 14.33 -10.77 5.97
C GLY A 130 13.29 -9.66 6.06
N LEU A 131 13.69 -8.41 6.36
CA LEU A 131 12.76 -7.29 6.48
C LEU A 131 12.42 -6.72 5.12
N PHE A 132 11.20 -6.21 4.99
CA PHE A 132 10.81 -5.43 3.83
C PHE A 132 11.52 -4.06 3.82
N LEU A 133 11.67 -3.46 2.63
CA LEU A 133 12.31 -2.15 2.47
C LEU A 133 11.62 -1.08 3.34
N GLN A 134 10.29 -1.04 3.31
CA GLN A 134 9.48 -0.13 4.11
C GLN A 134 9.62 -0.35 5.62
N ASP A 135 9.86 -1.57 6.05
CA ASP A 135 10.03 -1.92 7.46
C ASP A 135 11.42 -1.45 7.93
N ARG A 136 12.46 -1.69 7.13
CA ARG A 136 13.83 -1.23 7.41
C ARG A 136 13.93 0.30 7.44
N LEU A 137 13.31 1.00 6.48
CA LEU A 137 13.33 2.47 6.42
C LEU A 137 12.48 3.14 7.52
N SER A 138 11.39 2.50 7.94
CA SER A 138 10.55 3.03 9.03
C SER A 138 11.04 2.65 10.44
N GLY A 139 12.06 1.80 10.53
CA GLY A 139 12.52 1.26 11.82
C GLY A 139 11.48 0.37 12.49
N THR A 140 10.67 -0.34 11.69
CA THR A 140 9.62 -1.24 12.15
C THR A 140 9.88 -2.68 11.70
N TYR A 141 9.27 -3.64 12.39
CA TYR A 141 9.29 -5.04 11.98
C TYR A 141 7.97 -5.72 12.37
N LEU A 142 7.65 -6.77 11.63
CA LEU A 142 6.53 -7.65 11.91
C LEU A 142 6.97 -8.78 12.83
N THR A 143 6.21 -9.05 13.89
CA THR A 143 6.50 -10.11 14.85
C THR A 143 5.23 -10.83 15.26
N LEU A 144 5.33 -12.11 15.65
CA LEU A 144 4.19 -12.82 16.21
C LEU A 144 3.92 -12.32 17.62
N VAL A 145 2.72 -11.83 17.85
CA VAL A 145 2.19 -11.46 19.16
C VAL A 145 1.70 -12.75 19.81
N LYS A 146 2.31 -13.11 20.94
CA LYS A 146 1.81 -14.19 21.80
C LYS A 146 0.63 -13.71 22.63
#